data_AF-A0A1C2GTJ6-F1
#
_entry.id   AF-A0A1C2GTJ6-F1
#
_cell.length_a   1.000
_cell.length_b   1.000
_cell.length_c   1.000
_cell.angle_alpha   90.00
_cell.angle_beta   90.00
_cell.angle_gamma   90.00
#
_symmetry.space_group_name_H-M   'P 1'
#
loop_
_entity.id
_entity.type
_entity.pdbx_description
1 polymer ?
#
loop_
_entity_poly.entity_id
_entity_poly.type
_entity_poly.pdbx_seq_one_letter_code
_entity_poly.pdbx_strand_id
1 'polypeptide(L)'
;MLNKPFLAKCDDRRVLPKEHPTSGNPDDWFHNDLISKVGLTGISFDYFINWKESSPIVTPVIWIKRFLQTEYSYDALLGNVDKAIKEEFGTNYIKVLSEFANKYSLAVQFIIFKDEQDWTSASSQICIVNLNLDNNTFEPDLINLDGFKLLIQTYSGGAVSVGTKGLIYGTSRLECTLSHTNAAYPGDMDLLVLNEQFSPVLMLEYKKDTQGGPIENQKLSNYYPSRDKRKYDRLAIFRDFLQTQVQQIPIAVVYYSTSTAITQIKIELINGEPNAVKSLASKVFNKNQTGNHEGSADLIKAIVDKYYIL
;
A
#
# COMPACT_ATOMS: atom_id res chain seq x y z
N MET A 1 -8.79 16.66 -11.24
CA MET A 1 -7.55 16.47 -12.02
C MET A 1 -6.91 15.12 -11.75
N LEU A 2 -6.75 14.72 -10.48
CA LEU A 2 -6.17 13.45 -10.11
C LEU A 2 -7.27 12.47 -9.66
N ASN A 3 -7.02 11.16 -9.80
CA ASN A 3 -7.89 10.10 -9.27
C ASN A 3 -7.03 9.00 -8.62
N LYS A 4 -7.56 8.35 -7.57
CA LYS A 4 -6.97 7.14 -6.99
C LYS A 4 -6.97 5.98 -8.03
N PRO A 5 -5.84 5.27 -8.22
CA PRO A 5 -5.82 4.05 -9.03
C PRO A 5 -6.72 2.96 -8.45
N PHE A 6 -7.20 2.06 -9.30
CA PHE A 6 -8.12 0.99 -8.91
C PHE A 6 -7.69 -0.36 -9.46
N LEU A 7 -7.99 -1.43 -8.71
CA LEU A 7 -7.66 -2.78 -9.12
C LEU A 7 -8.59 -3.23 -10.26
N ALA A 8 -8.02 -3.67 -11.37
CA ALA A 8 -8.76 -4.25 -12.48
C ALA A 8 -7.86 -5.22 -13.27
N LYS A 9 -8.47 -6.04 -14.13
CA LYS A 9 -7.73 -7.01 -14.93
C LYS A 9 -6.76 -6.29 -15.86
N CYS A 10 -5.55 -6.83 -16.01
CA CYS A 10 -4.47 -6.17 -16.75
C CYS A 10 -4.75 -6.08 -18.26
N ASP A 11 -5.43 -7.06 -18.84
CA ASP A 11 -5.79 -7.10 -20.27
C ASP A 11 -7.13 -6.41 -20.57
N ASP A 12 -7.99 -6.21 -19.57
CA ASP A 12 -9.24 -5.46 -19.69
C ASP A 12 -9.57 -4.71 -18.40
N ARG A 13 -9.25 -3.41 -18.37
CA ARG A 13 -9.47 -2.53 -17.21
C ARG A 13 -10.95 -2.33 -16.85
N ARG A 14 -11.90 -2.74 -17.70
CA ARG A 14 -13.34 -2.73 -17.39
C ARG A 14 -13.75 -3.89 -16.49
N VAL A 15 -12.92 -4.93 -16.41
CA VAL A 15 -13.17 -6.11 -15.58
C VAL A 15 -12.56 -5.90 -14.21
N LEU A 16 -13.42 -5.56 -13.24
CA LEU A 16 -13.04 -5.40 -11.84
C LEU A 16 -12.89 -6.77 -11.15
N PRO A 17 -12.02 -6.88 -10.13
CA PRO A 17 -11.95 -8.08 -9.32
C PRO A 17 -13.30 -8.34 -8.65
N LYS A 18 -13.58 -9.61 -8.36
CA LYS A 18 -14.78 -9.95 -7.60
C LYS A 18 -14.72 -9.27 -6.22
N GLU A 19 -15.85 -8.72 -5.82
CA GLU A 19 -16.06 -8.11 -4.52
C GLU A 19 -17.26 -8.76 -3.83
N HIS A 20 -17.28 -8.70 -2.51
CA HIS A 20 -18.42 -9.17 -1.76
C HIS A 20 -19.49 -8.07 -1.79
N PRO A 21 -20.70 -8.32 -2.33
CA PRO A 21 -21.68 -7.28 -2.63
C PRO A 21 -22.16 -6.48 -1.41
N THR A 22 -22.14 -7.09 -0.23
CA THR A 22 -22.51 -6.41 1.04
C THR A 22 -21.31 -6.09 1.93
N SER A 23 -20.13 -6.62 1.62
CA SER A 23 -18.95 -6.49 2.49
C SER A 23 -17.91 -5.53 1.97
N GLY A 24 -17.90 -5.26 0.68
CA GLY A 24 -16.93 -4.35 0.09
C GLY A 24 -15.51 -4.89 0.27
N ASN A 25 -14.57 -3.96 0.36
CA ASN A 25 -13.14 -4.22 0.57
C ASN A 25 -12.68 -3.64 1.92
N PRO A 26 -11.49 -4.03 2.41
CA PRO A 26 -10.91 -3.47 3.63
C PRO A 26 -10.80 -1.94 3.66
N ASP A 27 -10.63 -1.29 2.50
CA ASP A 27 -10.66 0.17 2.37
C ASP A 27 -11.97 0.79 2.90
N ASP A 28 -13.10 0.07 2.84
CA ASP A 28 -14.40 0.51 3.36
C ASP A 28 -14.51 0.38 4.89
N TRP A 29 -13.63 -0.43 5.49
CA TRP A 29 -13.64 -0.74 6.93
C TRP A 29 -12.61 0.09 7.69
N PHE A 30 -11.52 0.42 7.03
CA PHE A 30 -10.36 1.08 7.62
C PHE A 30 -10.09 2.47 7.02
N HIS A 31 -11.11 3.10 6.44
CA HIS A 31 -11.04 4.46 5.94
C HIS A 31 -10.71 5.47 7.06
N ASN A 32 -10.01 6.56 6.72
CA ASN A 32 -9.58 7.59 7.66
C ASN A 32 -10.73 8.23 8.45
N ASP A 33 -11.93 8.36 7.87
CA ASP A 33 -13.12 8.88 8.58
C ASP A 33 -13.57 7.99 9.76
N LEU A 34 -13.18 6.71 9.76
CA LEU A 34 -13.51 5.77 10.82
C LEU A 34 -12.41 5.72 11.87
N ILE A 35 -11.16 5.53 11.45
CA ILE A 35 -10.02 5.38 12.38
C ILE A 35 -9.65 6.69 13.08
N SER A 36 -9.94 7.84 12.48
CA SER A 36 -9.77 9.15 13.16
C SER A 36 -10.65 9.32 14.39
N LYS A 37 -11.81 8.64 14.46
CA LYS A 37 -12.71 8.67 15.63
C LYS A 37 -12.06 8.09 16.89
N VAL A 38 -11.04 7.24 16.73
CA VAL A 38 -10.31 6.62 17.85
C VAL A 38 -8.92 7.22 18.05
N GLY A 39 -8.62 8.38 17.44
CA GLY A 39 -7.33 9.07 17.57
C GLY A 39 -6.22 8.47 16.70
N LEU A 40 -6.58 7.72 15.65
CA LEU A 40 -5.63 7.07 14.75
C LEU A 40 -5.73 7.63 13.32
N THR A 41 -4.65 7.55 12.55
CA THR A 41 -4.63 7.96 11.14
C THR A 41 -3.96 6.90 10.29
N GLY A 42 -4.51 6.62 9.11
CA GLY A 42 -4.02 5.62 8.17
C GLY A 42 -3.35 6.28 6.97
N ILE A 43 -2.19 5.75 6.59
CA ILE A 43 -1.50 6.09 5.36
C ILE A 43 -1.18 4.82 4.56
N SER A 44 -1.27 4.90 3.23
CA SER A 44 -0.96 3.81 2.30
C SER A 44 -0.02 4.36 1.24
N PHE A 45 1.01 3.59 0.91
CA PHE A 45 2.05 4.01 -0.04
C PHE A 45 2.76 2.77 -0.59
N ASP A 46 3.41 2.94 -1.73
CA ASP A 46 4.33 1.93 -2.24
C ASP A 46 5.75 2.22 -1.70
N TYR A 47 6.54 1.19 -1.43
CA TYR A 47 7.88 1.34 -0.83
C TYR A 47 8.89 0.34 -1.39
N PHE A 48 10.17 0.67 -1.21
CA PHE A 48 11.28 -0.07 -1.79
C PHE A 48 12.12 -0.74 -0.72
N ILE A 49 12.50 -1.97 -1.04
CA ILE A 49 13.58 -2.68 -0.37
C ILE A 49 14.73 -2.78 -1.36
N ASN A 50 15.91 -2.33 -0.96
CA ASN A 50 17.16 -2.56 -1.66
C ASN A 50 17.64 -3.99 -1.37
N TRP A 51 17.59 -4.85 -2.39
CA TRP A 51 17.96 -6.26 -2.30
C TRP A 51 19.42 -6.55 -2.62
N LYS A 52 20.23 -5.53 -2.89
CA LYS A 52 21.62 -5.69 -3.33
C LYS A 52 22.50 -6.28 -2.22
N GLU A 53 22.26 -5.86 -0.99
CA GLU A 53 23.04 -6.25 0.17
C GLU A 53 22.59 -7.60 0.72
N SER A 54 23.49 -8.31 1.41
CA SER A 54 23.17 -9.58 2.09
C SER A 54 22.10 -9.42 3.18
N SER A 55 22.02 -8.22 3.76
CA SER A 55 20.93 -7.79 4.63
C SER A 55 20.14 -6.69 3.91
N PRO A 56 18.99 -7.02 3.28
CA PRO A 56 18.19 -6.05 2.56
C PRO A 56 17.72 -4.90 3.47
N ILE A 57 17.74 -3.68 2.95
CA ILE A 57 17.37 -2.46 3.69
C ILE A 57 16.27 -1.70 2.97
N VAL A 58 15.53 -0.87 3.71
CA VAL A 58 14.59 0.07 3.11
C VAL A 58 15.37 1.12 2.31
N THR A 59 14.98 1.36 1.06
CA THR A 59 15.36 2.59 0.38
C THR A 59 14.44 3.69 0.89
N PRO A 60 14.96 4.82 1.42
CA PRO A 60 14.17 5.79 2.18
C PRO A 60 13.32 6.70 1.28
N VAL A 61 12.43 6.10 0.49
CA VAL A 61 11.48 6.78 -0.39
C VAL A 61 10.18 6.00 -0.42
N ILE A 62 9.07 6.73 -0.29
CA ILE A 62 7.73 6.20 -0.44
C ILE A 62 7.02 6.85 -1.62
N TRP A 63 6.22 6.07 -2.32
CA TRP A 63 5.50 6.47 -3.51
C TRP A 63 4.00 6.48 -3.27
N ILE A 64 3.34 7.53 -3.76
CA ILE A 64 1.88 7.64 -3.74
C ILE A 64 1.40 7.83 -5.16
N LYS A 65 0.73 6.81 -5.69
CA LYS A 65 0.27 6.79 -7.09
C LYS A 65 -1.05 7.53 -7.30
N ARG A 66 -1.15 8.26 -8.40
CA ARG A 66 -2.39 8.88 -8.89
C ARG A 66 -2.51 8.81 -10.40
N PHE A 67 -3.74 8.65 -10.88
CA PHE A 67 -4.04 8.85 -12.28
C PHE A 67 -4.20 10.32 -12.58
N LEU A 68 -3.55 10.79 -13.65
CA LEU A 68 -3.93 12.03 -14.30
C LEU A 68 -5.17 11.75 -15.16
N GLN A 69 -6.24 12.50 -14.91
CA GLN A 69 -7.49 12.37 -15.68
C GLN A 69 -7.26 12.68 -17.17
N THR A 70 -7.97 11.96 -18.04
CA THR A 70 -7.74 11.93 -19.49
C THR A 70 -7.81 13.30 -20.16
N GLU A 71 -8.68 14.17 -19.67
CA GLU A 71 -8.97 15.52 -20.17
C GLU A 71 -7.88 16.55 -19.81
N TYR A 72 -6.92 16.21 -18.95
CA TYR A 72 -5.80 17.08 -18.57
C TYR A 72 -4.50 16.64 -19.26
N SER A 73 -3.66 17.61 -19.65
CA SER A 73 -2.29 17.35 -20.13
C SER A 73 -1.29 17.37 -18.98
N TYR A 74 -0.07 16.85 -19.21
CA TYR A 74 1.03 17.03 -18.27
C TYR A 74 1.37 18.50 -18.07
N ASP A 75 1.37 19.32 -19.12
CA ASP A 75 1.61 20.77 -18.98
C ASP A 75 0.58 21.44 -18.05
N ALA A 76 -0.69 21.05 -18.13
CA ALA A 76 -1.73 21.55 -17.24
C ALA A 76 -1.50 21.12 -15.79
N LEU A 77 -1.04 19.89 -15.57
CA LEU A 77 -0.63 19.41 -14.25
C LEU A 77 0.59 20.17 -13.72
N LEU A 78 1.65 20.30 -14.51
CA LEU A 78 2.90 20.98 -14.12
C LEU A 78 2.63 22.44 -13.70
N GLY A 79 1.75 23.15 -14.42
CA GLY A 79 1.35 24.51 -14.08
C GLY A 79 0.46 24.64 -12.83
N ASN A 80 -0.09 23.54 -12.30
CA ASN A 80 -1.06 23.54 -11.20
C ASN A 80 -0.82 22.45 -10.15
N VAL A 81 0.39 21.90 -10.06
CA VAL A 81 0.68 20.68 -9.29
C VAL A 81 0.31 20.81 -7.81
N ASP A 82 0.66 21.95 -7.20
CA ASP A 82 0.33 22.27 -5.81
C ASP A 82 -1.17 22.18 -5.54
N LYS A 83 -1.96 22.82 -6.40
CA LYS A 83 -3.41 22.83 -6.29
C LYS A 83 -3.97 21.43 -6.50
N ALA A 84 -3.51 20.73 -7.53
CA ALA A 84 -4.01 19.40 -7.88
C ALA A 84 -3.79 18.38 -6.75
N ILE A 85 -2.61 18.38 -6.11
CA ILE A 85 -2.31 17.48 -5.00
C ILE A 85 -3.07 17.89 -3.73
N LYS A 86 -3.11 19.19 -3.39
CA LYS A 86 -3.84 19.67 -2.19
C LYS A 86 -5.35 19.42 -2.29
N GLU A 87 -5.94 19.54 -3.48
CA GLU A 87 -7.36 19.20 -3.71
C GLU A 87 -7.64 17.71 -3.60
N GLU A 88 -6.74 16.85 -4.10
CA GLU A 88 -6.90 15.39 -4.06
C GLU A 88 -6.76 14.82 -2.65
N PHE A 89 -5.77 15.29 -1.88
CA PHE A 89 -5.42 14.70 -0.59
C PHE A 89 -5.89 15.51 0.61
N GLY A 90 -6.10 16.81 0.46
CA GLY A 90 -6.35 17.73 1.57
C GLY A 90 -5.08 18.07 2.36
N THR A 91 -5.04 19.27 2.92
CA THR A 91 -3.87 19.80 3.65
C THR A 91 -3.52 18.97 4.89
N ASN A 92 -4.52 18.41 5.57
CA ASN A 92 -4.30 17.59 6.77
C ASN A 92 -3.55 16.30 6.45
N TYR A 93 -3.91 15.61 5.36
CA TYR A 93 -3.21 14.40 4.95
C TYR A 93 -1.77 14.70 4.53
N ILE A 94 -1.54 15.80 3.79
CA ILE A 94 -0.19 16.23 3.42
C ILE A 94 0.64 16.53 4.68
N LYS A 95 0.07 17.18 5.69
CA LYS A 95 0.76 17.39 6.97
C LYS A 95 1.13 16.06 7.63
N VAL A 96 0.19 15.11 7.73
CA VAL A 96 0.45 13.78 8.30
C VAL A 96 1.62 13.09 7.57
N LEU A 97 1.61 13.11 6.23
CA LEU A 97 2.69 12.55 5.43
C LEU A 97 4.02 13.23 5.71
N SER A 98 4.07 14.56 5.76
CA SER A 98 5.31 15.29 6.00
C SER A 98 5.89 15.03 7.37
N GLU A 99 5.05 15.01 8.41
CA GLU A 99 5.47 14.73 9.78
C GLU A 99 5.99 13.29 9.91
N PHE A 100 5.28 12.31 9.35
CA PHE A 100 5.72 10.93 9.30
C PHE A 100 7.04 10.79 8.53
N ALA A 101 7.14 11.38 7.35
CA ALA A 101 8.32 11.28 6.50
C ALA A 101 9.55 11.93 7.14
N ASN A 102 9.40 13.11 7.75
CA ASN A 102 10.48 13.78 8.50
C ASN A 102 10.96 12.90 9.66
N LYS A 103 10.03 12.31 10.42
CA LYS A 103 10.35 11.48 11.58
C LYS A 103 11.18 10.24 11.23
N TYR A 104 10.93 9.64 10.07
CA TYR A 104 11.61 8.42 9.61
C TYR A 104 12.62 8.68 8.49
N SER A 105 12.95 9.96 8.21
CA SER A 105 13.89 10.35 7.15
C SER A 105 13.55 9.74 5.78
N LEU A 106 12.26 9.75 5.42
CA LEU A 106 11.75 9.25 4.14
C LEU A 106 11.54 10.41 3.18
N ALA A 107 11.90 10.22 1.91
CA ALA A 107 11.40 11.08 0.83
C ALA A 107 9.98 10.66 0.44
N VAL A 108 9.13 11.62 0.05
CA VAL A 108 7.77 11.36 -0.43
C VAL A 108 7.66 11.81 -1.88
N GLN A 109 7.26 10.89 -2.75
CA GLN A 109 7.06 11.15 -4.16
C GLN A 109 5.64 10.76 -4.59
N PHE A 110 4.96 11.65 -5.31
CA PHE A 110 3.71 11.31 -5.99
C PHE A 110 4.03 10.85 -7.41
N ILE A 111 3.55 9.67 -7.77
CA ILE A 111 3.76 9.08 -9.10
C ILE A 111 2.47 9.27 -9.88
N ILE A 112 2.47 10.27 -10.77
CA ILE A 112 1.28 10.72 -11.49
C ILE A 112 1.39 10.33 -12.96
N PHE A 113 0.41 9.56 -13.45
CA PHE A 113 0.44 9.09 -14.83
C PHE A 113 -0.95 8.85 -15.42
N LYS A 114 -1.04 8.86 -16.75
CA LYS A 114 -2.27 8.54 -17.49
C LYS A 114 -2.41 7.04 -17.72
N ASP A 115 -3.47 6.40 -17.21
CA ASP A 115 -3.65 4.94 -17.28
C ASP A 115 -3.86 4.43 -18.72
N GLU A 116 -4.29 5.30 -19.63
CA GLU A 116 -4.58 5.03 -21.04
C GLU A 116 -3.37 5.18 -21.98
N GLN A 117 -2.20 5.60 -21.48
CA GLN A 117 -0.99 5.67 -22.29
C GLN A 117 -0.60 4.30 -22.88
N ASP A 118 0.07 4.33 -24.03
CA ASP A 118 0.73 3.16 -24.58
C ASP A 118 2.00 2.86 -23.77
N TRP A 119 1.84 2.05 -22.73
CA TRP A 119 2.96 1.66 -21.86
C TRP A 119 3.99 0.75 -22.53
N THR A 120 3.80 0.37 -23.80
CA THR A 120 4.86 -0.30 -24.58
C THR A 120 5.82 0.69 -25.22
N SER A 121 5.42 1.97 -25.35
CA SER A 121 6.26 3.03 -25.89
C SER A 121 7.26 3.55 -24.84
N ALA A 122 8.52 3.65 -25.23
CA ALA A 122 9.57 4.32 -24.45
C ALA A 122 9.30 5.83 -24.26
N SER A 123 8.46 6.45 -25.10
CA SER A 123 8.10 7.87 -24.99
C SER A 123 7.00 8.14 -23.97
N SER A 124 6.37 7.12 -23.40
CA SER A 124 5.31 7.30 -22.40
C SER A 124 5.85 7.99 -21.16
N GLN A 125 5.10 8.96 -20.68
CA GLN A 125 5.56 9.89 -19.66
C GLN A 125 4.97 9.54 -18.29
N ILE A 126 5.74 9.83 -17.26
CA ILE A 126 5.36 9.72 -15.86
C ILE A 126 5.81 11.02 -15.18
N CYS A 127 4.91 11.67 -14.46
CA CYS A 127 5.25 12.83 -13.64
C CYS A 127 5.57 12.34 -12.22
N ILE A 128 6.79 12.58 -11.76
CA ILE A 128 7.21 12.34 -10.39
C ILE A 128 7.19 13.68 -9.68
N VAL A 129 6.42 13.79 -8.60
CA VAL A 129 6.34 15.02 -7.82
C VAL A 129 6.96 14.80 -6.45
N ASN A 130 8.08 15.44 -6.19
CA ASN A 130 8.71 15.42 -4.87
C ASN A 130 7.96 16.36 -3.93
N LEU A 131 7.64 15.88 -2.72
CA LEU A 131 7.14 16.72 -1.65
C LEU A 131 8.32 17.32 -0.89
N ASN A 132 8.42 18.64 -0.88
CA ASN A 132 9.33 19.34 0.01
C ASN A 132 8.73 19.35 1.42
N LEU A 133 9.35 18.63 2.34
CA LEU A 133 8.83 18.39 3.69
C LEU A 133 8.90 19.63 4.60
N ASP A 134 9.73 20.63 4.26
CA ASP A 134 9.92 21.84 5.08
C ASP A 134 8.78 22.84 4.91
N ASN A 135 8.28 22.97 3.68
CA ASN A 135 7.31 24.00 3.31
C ASN A 135 6.02 23.43 2.67
N ASN A 136 5.93 22.10 2.52
CA ASN A 136 4.83 21.40 1.85
C ASN A 136 4.54 21.91 0.43
N THR A 137 5.60 22.23 -0.32
CA THR A 137 5.52 22.52 -1.76
C THR A 137 5.85 21.29 -2.59
N PHE A 138 5.48 21.34 -3.86
CA PHE A 138 5.56 20.19 -4.75
C PHE A 138 6.45 20.50 -5.95
N GLU A 139 7.45 19.65 -6.18
CA GLU A 139 8.43 19.82 -7.25
C GLU A 139 8.25 18.71 -8.30
N PRO A 140 7.56 19.01 -9.42
CA PRO A 140 7.28 18.02 -10.44
C PRO A 140 8.46 17.87 -11.41
N ASP A 141 8.73 16.63 -11.79
CA ASP A 141 9.64 16.25 -12.86
C ASP A 141 8.91 15.29 -13.81
N LEU A 142 9.19 15.39 -15.11
CA LEU A 142 8.55 14.58 -16.13
C LEU A 142 9.59 13.67 -16.75
N ILE A 143 9.47 12.38 -16.50
CA ILE A 143 10.38 11.36 -17.03
C ILE A 143 9.66 10.43 -17.98
N ASN A 144 10.43 9.72 -18.78
CA ASN A 144 9.91 8.69 -19.66
C ASN A 144 9.92 7.31 -18.98
N LEU A 145 9.29 6.33 -19.62
CA LEU A 145 9.15 4.97 -19.09
C LEU A 145 10.50 4.30 -18.79
N ASP A 146 11.52 4.52 -19.61
CA ASP A 146 12.83 3.88 -19.39
C ASP A 146 13.57 4.52 -18.21
N GLY A 147 13.49 5.84 -18.06
CA GLY A 147 13.94 6.53 -16.85
C GLY A 147 13.22 6.02 -15.60
N PHE A 148 11.91 5.77 -15.69
CA PHE A 148 11.13 5.24 -14.58
C PHE A 148 11.51 3.80 -14.21
N LYS A 149 11.75 2.93 -15.21
CA LYS A 149 12.27 1.56 -14.97
C LYS A 149 13.64 1.60 -14.29
N LEU A 150 14.53 2.47 -14.75
CA LEU A 150 15.86 2.64 -14.14
C LEU A 150 15.73 3.13 -12.69
N LEU A 151 14.83 4.07 -12.42
CA LEU A 151 14.56 4.56 -11.07
C LEU A 151 14.09 3.44 -10.13
N ILE A 152 13.12 2.62 -10.58
CA ILE A 152 12.65 1.43 -9.84
C ILE A 152 13.81 0.48 -9.52
N GLN A 153 14.68 0.21 -10.49
CA GLN A 153 15.83 -0.68 -10.31
C GLN A 153 16.84 -0.09 -9.33
N THR A 154 17.16 1.20 -9.45
CA THR A 154 18.04 1.89 -8.52
C THR A 154 17.51 1.80 -7.09
N TYR A 155 16.22 2.10 -6.87
CA TYR A 155 15.62 2.03 -5.54
C TYR A 155 15.46 0.60 -5.02
N SER A 156 15.35 -0.39 -5.91
CA SER A 156 15.27 -1.80 -5.53
C SER A 156 16.62 -2.49 -5.33
N GLY A 157 17.74 -1.80 -5.60
CA GLY A 157 19.07 -2.42 -5.56
C GLY A 157 19.42 -3.28 -6.77
N GLY A 158 18.68 -3.16 -7.87
CA GLY A 158 18.89 -3.89 -9.11
C GLY A 158 17.59 -4.35 -9.77
N ALA A 159 17.72 -5.31 -10.70
CA ALA A 159 16.60 -5.89 -11.42
C ALA A 159 15.59 -6.58 -10.49
N VAL A 160 14.31 -6.30 -10.68
CA VAL A 160 13.21 -6.92 -9.95
C VAL A 160 12.16 -7.41 -10.93
N SER A 161 11.83 -8.69 -10.86
CA SER A 161 10.75 -9.30 -11.63
C SER A 161 9.79 -10.04 -10.71
N VAL A 162 8.52 -10.10 -11.09
CA VAL A 162 7.47 -10.91 -10.45
C VAL A 162 7.27 -12.26 -11.17
N GLY A 163 8.19 -12.63 -12.05
CA GLY A 163 8.15 -13.83 -12.86
C GLY A 163 7.52 -13.61 -14.24
N THR A 164 7.57 -14.62 -15.09
CA THR A 164 7.16 -14.52 -16.51
C THR A 164 5.65 -14.36 -16.70
N LYS A 165 4.85 -14.79 -15.72
CA LYS A 165 3.39 -14.69 -15.75
C LYS A 165 2.89 -13.24 -15.70
N GLY A 166 3.64 -12.35 -15.04
CA GLY A 166 3.17 -11.01 -14.71
C GLY A 166 1.92 -11.01 -13.82
N LEU A 167 1.31 -9.84 -13.70
CA LEU A 167 0.07 -9.64 -12.94
C LEU A 167 -1.16 -9.98 -13.77
N ILE A 168 -2.14 -10.64 -13.13
CA ILE A 168 -3.48 -10.83 -13.72
C ILE A 168 -4.34 -9.58 -13.47
N TYR A 169 -4.22 -9.02 -12.27
CA TYR A 169 -4.86 -7.78 -11.84
C TYR A 169 -3.78 -6.83 -11.36
N GLY A 170 -3.89 -5.56 -11.73
CA GLY A 170 -3.01 -4.49 -11.27
C GLY A 170 -3.82 -3.24 -10.94
N THR A 171 -3.24 -2.32 -10.19
CA THR A 171 -3.86 -1.02 -9.90
C THR A 171 -3.79 -0.06 -11.09
N SER A 172 -2.96 -0.37 -12.09
CA SER A 172 -2.81 0.39 -13.34
C SER A 172 -2.28 -0.44 -14.49
N ARG A 173 -2.45 0.04 -15.73
CA ARG A 173 -1.77 -0.52 -16.91
C ARG A 173 -0.26 -0.37 -16.84
N LEU A 174 0.25 0.72 -16.25
CA LEU A 174 1.70 0.90 -16.01
C LEU A 174 2.25 -0.25 -15.16
N GLU A 175 1.60 -0.54 -14.04
CA GLU A 175 1.99 -1.64 -13.14
C GLU A 175 1.90 -3.01 -13.86
N CYS A 176 0.80 -3.24 -14.59
CA CYS A 176 0.64 -4.44 -15.40
C CYS A 176 1.78 -4.61 -16.41
N THR A 177 2.14 -3.57 -17.14
CA THR A 177 3.26 -3.61 -18.09
C THR A 177 4.60 -3.86 -17.39
N LEU A 178 4.88 -3.13 -16.30
CA LEU A 178 6.12 -3.29 -15.54
C LEU A 178 6.26 -4.70 -14.94
N SER A 179 5.14 -5.38 -14.63
CA SER A 179 5.14 -6.75 -14.12
C SER A 179 5.77 -7.78 -15.07
N HIS A 180 5.83 -7.47 -16.37
CA HIS A 180 6.48 -8.31 -17.38
C HIS A 180 7.94 -7.91 -17.66
N THR A 181 8.50 -7.00 -16.85
CA THR A 181 9.87 -6.49 -17.01
C THR A 181 10.76 -6.90 -15.84
N ASN A 182 12.01 -6.41 -15.87
CA ASN A 182 12.96 -6.46 -14.75
C ASN A 182 12.90 -5.19 -13.88
N ALA A 183 11.82 -4.42 -13.96
CA ALA A 183 11.55 -3.24 -13.14
C ALA A 183 10.11 -3.30 -12.62
N ALA A 184 9.72 -4.44 -12.03
CA ALA A 184 8.40 -4.59 -11.45
C ALA A 184 8.17 -3.53 -10.36
N TYR A 185 6.97 -2.98 -10.33
CA TYR A 185 6.56 -1.91 -9.43
C TYR A 185 6.82 -2.29 -7.94
N PRO A 186 7.18 -1.33 -7.07
CA PRO A 186 7.47 -1.57 -5.64
C PRO A 186 6.34 -2.26 -4.86
N GLY A 187 6.67 -2.69 -3.65
CA GLY A 187 5.68 -3.31 -2.76
C GLY A 187 4.71 -2.29 -2.21
N ASP A 188 3.48 -2.72 -1.95
CA ASP A 188 2.40 -1.94 -1.39
C ASP A 188 2.34 -2.08 0.15
N MET A 189 2.24 -0.95 0.84
CA MET A 189 1.76 -0.89 2.21
C MET A 189 0.25 -0.67 2.16
N ASP A 190 -0.52 -1.74 2.38
CA ASP A 190 -1.98 -1.68 2.35
C ASP A 190 -2.52 -0.62 3.32
N LEU A 191 -2.09 -0.66 4.59
CA LEU A 191 -2.33 0.43 5.54
C LEU A 191 -1.28 0.44 6.66
N LEU A 192 -0.64 1.59 6.88
CA LEU A 192 0.11 1.90 8.08
C LEU A 192 -0.73 2.81 8.98
N VAL A 193 -1.03 2.33 10.18
CA VAL A 193 -1.79 3.08 11.18
C VAL A 193 -0.83 3.84 12.06
N LEU A 194 -1.09 5.12 12.26
CA LEU A 194 -0.34 6.07 13.08
C LEU A 194 -1.18 6.52 14.28
N ASN A 195 -0.51 6.82 15.39
CA ASN A 195 -1.12 7.51 16.52
C ASN A 195 -1.15 9.04 16.32
N GLU A 196 -1.65 9.77 17.32
CA GLU A 196 -1.73 11.24 17.33
C GLU A 196 -0.36 11.94 17.19
N GLN A 197 0.75 11.26 17.49
CA GLN A 197 2.12 11.76 17.34
C GLN A 197 2.78 11.28 16.03
N PHE A 198 1.97 10.81 15.08
CA PHE A 198 2.38 10.28 13.78
C PHE A 198 3.40 9.12 13.87
N SER A 199 3.45 8.42 15.01
CA SER A 199 4.21 7.17 15.16
C SER A 199 3.40 5.98 14.64
N PRO A 200 4.00 5.07 13.87
CA PRO A 200 3.37 3.82 13.46
C PRO A 200 3.02 2.93 14.64
N VAL A 201 1.79 2.42 14.68
CA VAL A 201 1.30 1.55 15.75
C VAL A 201 0.81 0.19 15.25
N LEU A 202 0.54 0.06 13.94
CA LEU A 202 0.06 -1.17 13.34
C LEU A 202 0.27 -1.13 11.82
N MET A 203 0.75 -2.24 11.25
CA MET A 203 0.79 -2.48 9.82
C MET A 203 -0.32 -3.48 9.46
N LEU A 204 -1.18 -3.14 8.48
CA LEU A 204 -2.16 -4.06 7.93
C LEU A 204 -1.71 -4.58 6.58
N GLU A 205 -1.97 -5.87 6.33
CA GLU A 205 -1.84 -6.55 5.05
C GLU A 205 -3.19 -7.20 4.71
N TYR A 206 -3.70 -6.95 3.52
CA TYR A 206 -5.02 -7.42 3.11
C TYR A 206 -4.90 -8.67 2.21
N LYS A 207 -5.57 -9.75 2.59
CA LYS A 207 -5.60 -11.00 1.82
C LYS A 207 -7.01 -11.38 1.43
N LYS A 208 -7.29 -11.24 0.13
CA LYS A 208 -8.56 -11.61 -0.50
C LYS A 208 -8.59 -13.12 -0.79
N ASP A 209 -9.58 -13.82 -0.25
CA ASP A 209 -9.92 -15.19 -0.64
C ASP A 209 -10.95 -15.19 -1.79
N THR A 210 -10.56 -15.87 -2.87
CA THR A 210 -11.36 -16.02 -4.10
C THR A 210 -11.78 -17.46 -4.36
N GLN A 211 -11.24 -18.44 -3.61
CA GLN A 211 -11.53 -19.86 -3.83
C GLN A 211 -12.80 -20.30 -3.09
N GLY A 212 -13.17 -19.59 -2.03
CA GLY A 212 -14.29 -19.95 -1.18
C GLY A 212 -13.93 -21.07 -0.21
N GLY A 213 -14.53 -21.03 0.98
CA GLY A 213 -14.25 -21.94 2.08
C GLY A 213 -14.22 -21.19 3.41
N PRO A 214 -14.32 -21.88 4.56
CA PRO A 214 -14.35 -21.22 5.87
C PRO A 214 -13.18 -20.25 6.07
N ILE A 215 -13.45 -19.04 6.56
CA ILE A 215 -12.42 -18.00 6.74
C ILE A 215 -11.35 -18.43 7.75
N GLU A 216 -11.72 -19.33 8.67
CA GLU A 216 -10.87 -19.97 9.66
C GLU A 216 -9.65 -20.64 9.03
N ASN A 217 -9.81 -21.19 7.82
CA ASN A 217 -8.78 -21.91 7.09
C ASN A 217 -7.74 -20.98 6.45
N GLN A 218 -8.04 -19.68 6.34
CA GLN A 218 -7.08 -18.70 5.88
C GLN A 218 -6.02 -18.49 6.95
N LYS A 219 -4.75 -18.63 6.60
CA LYS A 219 -3.64 -18.51 7.54
C LYS A 219 -2.34 -18.16 6.83
N LEU A 220 -1.38 -17.61 7.56
CA LEU A 220 -0.07 -17.23 7.05
C LEU A 220 0.59 -18.35 6.24
N SER A 221 0.53 -19.60 6.73
CA SER A 221 1.16 -20.75 6.08
C SER A 221 0.55 -21.16 4.74
N ASN A 222 -0.59 -20.59 4.34
CA ASN A 222 -1.11 -20.74 2.98
C ASN A 222 -0.30 -19.93 1.95
N TYR A 223 0.49 -18.93 2.41
CA TYR A 223 1.17 -17.95 1.57
C TYR A 223 2.68 -17.86 1.83
N TYR A 224 3.09 -18.00 3.08
CA TYR A 224 4.49 -17.89 3.53
C TYR A 224 4.99 -19.26 4.05
N PRO A 225 6.24 -19.67 3.77
CA PRO A 225 7.35 -18.94 3.15
C PRO A 225 7.52 -19.18 1.65
N SER A 226 6.48 -19.62 0.92
CA SER A 226 6.61 -19.99 -0.49
C SER A 226 6.07 -18.91 -1.43
N ARG A 227 4.75 -18.85 -1.59
CA ARG A 227 4.05 -18.07 -2.63
C ARG A 227 4.29 -16.56 -2.51
N ASP A 228 4.16 -16.03 -1.31
CA ASP A 228 4.20 -14.60 -1.03
C ASP A 228 5.42 -14.24 -0.14
N LYS A 229 6.46 -15.10 -0.12
CA LYS A 229 7.64 -14.94 0.74
C LYS A 229 8.18 -13.52 0.73
N ARG A 230 8.43 -13.00 -0.48
CA ARG A 230 8.99 -11.66 -0.69
C ARG A 230 8.09 -10.55 -0.18
N LYS A 231 6.75 -10.71 -0.22
CA LYS A 231 5.81 -9.71 0.31
C LYS A 231 5.94 -9.62 1.83
N TYR A 232 5.90 -10.75 2.52
CA TYR A 232 6.03 -10.79 3.98
C TYR A 232 7.43 -10.37 4.46
N ASP A 233 8.49 -10.73 3.73
CA ASP A 233 9.83 -10.25 4.04
C ASP A 233 9.93 -8.73 3.89
N ARG A 234 9.34 -8.14 2.84
CA ARG A 234 9.27 -6.68 2.67
C ARG A 234 8.57 -6.00 3.83
N LEU A 235 7.47 -6.58 4.32
CA LEU A 235 6.73 -6.03 5.46
C LEU A 235 7.58 -6.09 6.74
N ALA A 236 8.26 -7.21 7.00
CA ALA A 236 9.15 -7.35 8.15
C ALA A 236 10.32 -6.35 8.09
N ILE A 237 11.00 -6.20 6.94
CA ILE A 237 12.11 -5.26 6.78
C ILE A 237 11.65 -3.81 7.00
N PHE A 238 10.49 -3.44 6.46
CA PHE A 238 9.96 -2.08 6.63
C PHE A 238 9.49 -1.82 8.06
N ARG A 239 8.88 -2.81 8.71
CA ARG A 239 8.56 -2.77 10.14
C ARG A 239 9.82 -2.48 10.94
N ASP A 240 10.90 -3.23 10.73
CA ASP A 240 12.14 -3.10 11.49
C ASP A 240 12.82 -1.74 11.25
N PHE A 241 12.70 -1.17 10.05
CA PHE A 241 13.12 0.19 9.75
C PHE A 241 12.35 1.26 10.55
N LEU A 242 11.05 1.07 10.75
CA LEU A 242 10.20 2.00 11.50
C LEU A 242 10.27 1.81 13.02
N GLN A 243 10.71 0.63 13.48
CA GLN A 243 10.77 0.32 14.89
C GLN A 243 11.85 1.14 15.59
N THR A 244 11.54 1.56 16.80
CA THR A 244 12.53 2.09 17.74
C THR A 244 12.72 1.07 18.86
N GLN A 245 13.79 1.20 19.65
CA GLN A 245 14.06 0.27 20.76
C GLN A 245 12.91 0.15 21.77
N VAL A 246 11.99 1.13 21.81
CA VAL A 246 10.88 1.21 22.76
C VAL A 246 9.52 0.89 22.15
N GLN A 247 9.42 0.69 20.84
CA GLN A 247 8.13 0.53 20.16
C GLN A 247 8.18 -0.61 19.14
N GLN A 248 7.51 -1.72 19.46
CA GLN A 248 7.25 -2.79 18.49
C GLN A 248 5.99 -2.49 17.69
N ILE A 249 6.10 -2.62 16.36
CA ILE A 249 5.00 -2.42 15.43
C ILE A 249 4.47 -3.78 15.00
N PRO A 250 3.25 -4.20 15.42
CA PRO A 250 2.65 -5.44 14.97
C PRO A 250 2.29 -5.38 13.48
N ILE A 251 2.35 -6.54 12.81
CA ILE A 251 1.79 -6.73 11.47
C ILE A 251 0.54 -7.61 11.61
N ALA A 252 -0.59 -7.14 11.08
CA ALA A 252 -1.85 -7.86 11.06
C ALA A 252 -2.29 -8.17 9.63
N VAL A 253 -2.47 -9.45 9.34
CA VAL A 253 -3.05 -9.92 8.08
C VAL A 253 -4.56 -10.01 8.23
N VAL A 254 -5.29 -9.24 7.42
CA VAL A 254 -6.75 -9.25 7.37
C VAL A 254 -7.19 -10.13 6.20
N TYR A 255 -7.71 -11.31 6.52
CA TYR A 255 -8.33 -12.21 5.56
C TYR A 255 -9.80 -11.89 5.38
N TYR A 256 -10.22 -11.76 4.12
CA TYR A 256 -11.62 -11.51 3.76
C TYR A 256 -12.00 -12.27 2.49
N SER A 257 -13.29 -12.60 2.34
CA SER A 257 -13.77 -13.41 1.22
C SER A 257 -14.62 -12.61 0.25
N THR A 258 -14.57 -13.00 -1.02
CA THR A 258 -15.49 -12.54 -2.08
C THR A 258 -16.76 -13.40 -2.17
N SER A 259 -16.86 -14.48 -1.39
CA SER A 259 -18.03 -15.36 -1.35
C SER A 259 -19.13 -14.76 -0.47
N THR A 260 -20.34 -14.61 -1.01
CA THR A 260 -21.52 -14.10 -0.30
C THR A 260 -21.95 -14.98 0.88
N ALA A 261 -21.50 -16.24 0.92
CA ALA A 261 -21.77 -17.16 2.03
C ALA A 261 -20.91 -16.89 3.26
N ILE A 262 -19.85 -16.06 3.14
CA ILE A 262 -18.86 -15.84 4.20
C ILE A 262 -19.01 -14.41 4.70
N THR A 263 -19.63 -14.27 5.86
CA THR A 263 -19.85 -12.98 6.54
C THR A 263 -18.84 -12.75 7.65
N GLN A 264 -17.67 -13.35 7.56
CA GLN A 264 -16.65 -13.29 8.60
C GLN A 264 -15.33 -12.81 8.01
N ILE A 265 -14.56 -12.12 8.83
CA ILE A 265 -13.16 -11.79 8.56
C ILE A 265 -12.29 -12.50 9.59
N LYS A 266 -11.04 -12.77 9.22
CA LYS A 266 -10.05 -13.27 10.16
C LYS A 266 -8.88 -12.31 10.20
N ILE A 267 -8.46 -11.95 11.41
CA ILE A 267 -7.23 -11.20 11.61
C ILE A 267 -6.20 -12.14 12.22
N GLU A 268 -5.04 -12.23 11.59
CA GLU A 268 -3.89 -12.98 12.07
C GLU A 268 -2.71 -12.05 12.29
N LEU A 269 -2.14 -12.12 13.48
CA LEU A 269 -1.03 -11.28 13.90
C LEU A 269 0.25 -12.07 13.68
N ILE A 270 1.20 -11.44 13.02
CA ILE A 270 2.44 -12.06 12.58
C ILE A 270 3.63 -11.24 13.09
N ASN A 271 4.71 -11.93 13.43
CA ASN A 271 5.96 -11.31 13.87
C ASN A 271 7.16 -12.19 13.51
N GLY A 272 8.37 -11.71 13.76
CA GLY A 272 9.62 -12.38 13.47
C GLY A 272 10.43 -11.63 12.41
N GLU A 273 11.71 -11.97 12.35
CA GLU A 273 12.69 -11.42 11.41
C GLU A 273 12.29 -11.70 9.95
N PRO A 274 12.83 -10.92 8.99
CA PRO A 274 12.77 -11.27 7.57
C PRO A 274 13.28 -12.70 7.35
N ASN A 275 12.62 -13.48 6.49
CA ASN A 275 12.84 -14.92 6.29
C ASN A 275 12.39 -15.84 7.44
N ALA A 276 11.87 -15.32 8.55
CA ALA A 276 11.40 -16.11 9.69
C ALA A 276 10.07 -15.62 10.28
N VAL A 277 9.25 -14.93 9.48
CA VAL A 277 7.92 -14.45 9.91
C VAL A 277 7.02 -15.64 10.28
N LYS A 278 6.33 -15.53 11.42
CA LYS A 278 5.44 -16.57 11.96
C LYS A 278 4.16 -15.98 12.51
N SER A 279 3.13 -16.83 12.56
CA SER A 279 1.87 -16.54 13.25
C SER A 279 2.08 -16.44 14.76
N LEU A 280 1.49 -15.45 15.39
CA LEU A 280 1.43 -15.30 16.85
C LEU A 280 0.06 -15.66 17.40
N ALA A 281 -0.99 -15.06 16.81
CA ALA A 281 -2.36 -15.24 17.23
C ALA A 281 -3.30 -14.96 16.06
N SER A 282 -4.50 -15.53 16.08
CA SER A 282 -5.55 -15.14 15.15
C SER A 282 -6.91 -15.14 15.81
N LYS A 283 -7.83 -14.35 15.25
CA LYS A 283 -9.22 -14.29 15.70
C LYS A 283 -10.15 -14.08 14.51
N VAL A 284 -11.28 -14.78 14.53
CA VAL A 284 -12.38 -14.60 13.57
C VAL A 284 -13.40 -13.63 14.15
N PHE A 285 -13.90 -12.74 13.30
CA PHE A 285 -14.88 -11.74 13.65
C PHE A 285 -16.11 -11.88 12.75
N ASN A 286 -17.30 -11.86 13.35
CA ASN A 286 -18.54 -11.80 12.61
C ASN A 286 -18.75 -10.37 12.10
N LYS A 287 -18.97 -10.22 10.79
CA LYS A 287 -19.14 -8.91 10.17
C LYS A 287 -20.40 -8.16 10.62
N ASN A 288 -21.43 -8.86 11.11
CA ASN A 288 -22.63 -8.20 11.64
C ASN A 288 -22.40 -7.54 13.02
N GLN A 289 -21.28 -7.81 13.71
CA GLN A 289 -20.85 -7.01 14.86
C GLN A 289 -20.09 -5.74 14.44
N THR A 290 -19.71 -5.63 13.16
CA THR A 290 -19.11 -4.42 12.54
C THR A 290 -20.07 -3.77 11.53
N GLY A 291 -21.37 -4.09 11.59
CA GLY A 291 -22.41 -3.49 10.74
C GLY A 291 -22.65 -2.01 11.00
N ASN A 292 -22.23 -1.52 12.18
CA ASN A 292 -21.78 -0.15 12.33
C ASN A 292 -20.30 -0.12 11.97
N HIS A 293 -19.92 0.66 10.95
CA HIS A 293 -18.51 0.92 10.60
C HIS A 293 -17.66 1.40 11.80
N GLU A 294 -18.28 1.80 12.91
CA GLU A 294 -17.65 2.06 14.22
C GLU A 294 -16.91 0.83 14.77
N GLY A 295 -17.42 -0.39 14.56
CA GLY A 295 -16.79 -1.61 15.05
C GLY A 295 -15.43 -1.94 14.42
N SER A 296 -15.13 -1.39 13.23
CA SER A 296 -13.83 -1.57 12.58
C SER A 296 -12.74 -0.69 13.19
N ALA A 297 -13.10 0.53 13.61
CA ALA A 297 -12.20 1.42 14.34
C ALA A 297 -11.91 0.87 15.74
N ASP A 298 -12.93 0.36 16.43
CA ASP A 298 -12.77 -0.32 17.72
C ASP A 298 -11.94 -1.60 17.60
N LEU A 299 -12.03 -2.32 16.47
CA LEU A 299 -11.21 -3.49 16.21
C LEU A 299 -9.73 -3.13 16.05
N ILE A 300 -9.42 -2.08 15.27
CA ILE A 300 -8.03 -1.57 15.17
C ILE A 300 -7.55 -1.14 16.55
N LYS A 301 -8.37 -0.36 17.28
CA LYS A 301 -8.02 0.10 18.62
C LYS A 301 -7.76 -1.07 19.56
N ALA A 302 -8.60 -2.10 19.56
CA ALA A 302 -8.41 -3.30 20.37
C ALA A 302 -7.15 -4.10 20.00
N ILE A 303 -6.78 -4.14 18.71
CA ILE A 303 -5.51 -4.73 18.27
C ILE A 303 -4.34 -3.92 18.81
N VAL A 304 -4.40 -2.59 18.65
CA VAL A 304 -3.36 -1.67 19.11
C VAL A 304 -3.20 -1.75 20.63
N ASP A 305 -4.27 -1.59 21.40
CA ASP A 305 -4.27 -1.58 22.88
C ASP A 305 -3.76 -2.91 23.45
N LYS A 306 -4.10 -4.05 22.84
CA LYS A 306 -3.66 -5.36 23.31
C LYS A 306 -2.15 -5.59 23.10
N TYR A 307 -1.53 -4.91 22.14
CA TYR A 307 -0.10 -5.04 21.83
C TYR A 307 0.77 -4.00 22.54
N TYR A 308 0.20 -2.88 22.99
CA TYR A 308 0.92 -1.92 23.85
C TYR A 308 1.12 -2.40 25.30
N ILE A 309 0.46 -3.48 25.71
CA ILE A 309 0.53 -4.03 27.09
C ILE A 309 1.52 -5.21 27.20
N LEU A 310 2.11 -5.67 26.09
CA LEU A 310 3.14 -6.72 26.05
C LEU A 310 4.54 -6.11 25.91
#